data_AF-A0A060Z7M0-F1
#
_entry.id   AF-A0A060Z7M0-F1
#
_cell.length_a   1.000
_cell.length_b   1.000
_cell.length_c   1.000
_cell.angle_alpha   90.00
_cell.angle_beta   90.00
_cell.angle_gamma   90.00
#
_symmetry.space_group_name_H-M   'P 1'
#
loop_
_entity.id
_entity.type
_entity.pdbx_description
1 polymer ?
#
loop_
_entity_poly.entity_id
_entity_poly.type
_entity_poly.pdbx_seq_one_letter_code
_entity_poly.pdbx_strand_id
1 'polypeptide(L)'
;MVNLGRLLRSSSENKEAESWYKKALQVTRKVDILTPLGALYYNTGRYEEALQVYREAATLQPDSTDIWLALAQVLAMAGRSKEAEKMTLGIISKQGNCIECYRLLSAIYSKRGNYTEVRVLLGLWCLPLKERTGKSEKNRESDGGWAKD
;
A
#
# COMPACT_ATOMS: atom_id res chain seq x y z
N MET A 1 3.18 24.64 11.86
CA MET A 1 1.81 25.12 11.55
C MET A 1 1.18 24.20 10.51
N VAL A 2 0.63 23.08 10.97
CA VAL A 2 -0.17 22.16 10.15
C VAL A 2 -1.62 22.55 10.43
N ASN A 3 -2.38 23.05 9.45
CA ASN A 3 -3.86 23.13 9.39
C ASN A 3 -4.44 24.38 8.66
N LEU A 4 -4.09 24.70 7.41
CA LEU A 4 -4.77 25.82 6.71
C LEU A 4 -4.98 25.69 5.19
N GLY A 5 -5.19 24.48 4.67
CA GLY A 5 -5.36 24.26 3.22
C GLY A 5 -6.66 23.57 2.83
N ARG A 6 -7.70 23.57 3.67
CA ARG A 6 -8.68 22.48 3.63
C ARG A 6 -10.03 22.68 2.96
N LEU A 7 -10.38 23.80 2.30
CA LEU A 7 -11.68 23.74 1.58
C LEU A 7 -11.88 24.48 0.25
N LEU A 8 -11.39 25.70 -0.02
CA LEU A 8 -11.87 26.42 -1.24
C LEU A 8 -10.86 27.32 -1.98
N ARG A 9 -9.56 27.22 -1.68
CA ARG A 9 -8.49 28.05 -2.28
C ARG A 9 -7.52 27.27 -3.21
N SER A 10 -7.77 25.96 -3.38
CA SER A 10 -6.74 24.96 -3.67
C SER A 10 -6.25 24.88 -5.12
N SER A 11 -7.03 25.17 -6.17
CA SER A 11 -6.57 24.88 -7.55
C SER A 11 -5.39 25.77 -7.99
N SER A 12 -5.42 27.06 -7.67
CA SER A 12 -4.32 27.99 -7.99
C SER A 12 -3.09 27.68 -7.15
N GLU A 13 -3.28 27.47 -5.85
CA GLU A 13 -2.19 27.15 -4.91
C GLU A 13 -1.58 25.76 -5.20
N ASN A 14 -2.37 24.79 -5.66
CA ASN A 14 -1.88 23.48 -6.08
C ASN A 14 -0.97 23.59 -7.31
N LYS A 15 -1.33 24.42 -8.30
CA LYS A 15 -0.47 24.64 -9.48
C LYS A 15 0.83 25.35 -9.12
N GLU A 16 0.76 26.34 -8.22
CA GLU A 16 1.94 27.03 -7.74
C GLU A 16 2.85 26.09 -6.93
N ALA A 17 2.28 25.31 -6.01
CA ALA A 17 3.00 24.30 -5.25
C ALA A 17 3.66 23.25 -6.15
N GLU A 18 2.95 22.76 -7.18
CA GLU A 18 3.52 21.84 -8.17
C GLU A 18 4.74 22.46 -8.88
N SER A 19 4.65 23.73 -9.27
CA SER A 19 5.76 24.45 -9.92
C SER A 19 6.97 24.54 -8.99
N TRP A 20 6.76 24.88 -7.71
CA TRP A 20 7.82 24.92 -6.70
C TRP A 20 8.48 23.56 -6.48
N TYR A 21 7.69 22.49 -6.34
CA TYR A 21 8.22 21.14 -6.20
C TYR A 21 9.01 20.71 -7.44
N LYS A 22 8.52 20.98 -8.65
CA LYS A 22 9.24 20.68 -9.90
C LYS A 22 10.57 21.42 -10.00
N LYS A 23 10.61 22.71 -9.63
CA LYS A 23 11.87 23.48 -9.56
C LYS A 23 12.82 22.90 -8.52
N ALA A 24 12.33 22.54 -7.33
CA ALA A 24 13.15 21.92 -6.29
C ALA A 24 13.75 20.58 -6.77
N LEU A 25 12.99 19.77 -7.50
CA LEU A 25 13.45 18.51 -8.09
C LEU A 25 14.51 18.70 -9.19
N GLN A 26 14.55 19.84 -9.87
CA GLN A 26 15.63 20.16 -10.81
C GLN A 26 16.97 20.41 -10.10
N VAL A 27 16.93 20.93 -8.87
CA VAL A 27 18.14 21.16 -8.07
C VAL A 27 18.56 19.89 -7.34
N THR A 28 17.61 19.20 -6.72
CA THR A 28 17.90 18.01 -5.93
C THR A 28 16.71 17.05 -5.94
N ARG A 29 16.98 15.82 -6.36
CA ARG A 29 15.99 14.75 -6.42
C ARG A 29 16.00 13.96 -5.11
N LYS A 30 15.06 14.28 -4.22
CA LYS A 30 14.94 13.73 -2.86
C LYS A 30 13.53 13.27 -2.55
N VAL A 31 13.42 12.21 -1.75
CA VAL A 31 12.13 11.65 -1.29
C VAL A 31 11.30 12.72 -0.56
N ASP A 32 11.92 13.58 0.24
CA ASP A 32 11.25 14.66 0.98
C ASP A 32 10.51 15.67 0.08
N ILE A 33 10.85 15.72 -1.22
CA ILE A 33 10.21 16.57 -2.22
C ILE A 33 9.23 15.75 -3.07
N LEU A 34 9.56 14.48 -3.34
CA LEU A 34 8.71 13.58 -4.12
C LEU A 34 7.43 13.20 -3.35
N THR A 35 7.50 12.92 -2.05
CA THR A 35 6.31 12.47 -1.30
C THR A 35 5.22 13.56 -1.20
N PRO A 36 5.53 14.85 -0.93
CA PRO A 36 4.50 15.89 -0.95
C PRO A 36 3.95 16.16 -2.36
N LEU A 37 4.78 16.04 -3.41
CA LEU A 37 4.33 16.17 -4.80
C LEU A 37 3.39 15.02 -5.19
N GLY A 38 3.71 13.79 -4.82
CA GLY A 38 2.85 12.63 -5.02
C GLY A 38 1.52 12.77 -4.28
N ALA A 39 1.53 13.26 -3.04
CA ALA A 39 0.32 13.55 -2.27
C ALA A 39 -0.53 14.67 -2.91
N LEU A 40 0.11 15.70 -3.46
CA LEU A 40 -0.58 16.76 -4.20
C LEU A 40 -1.30 16.19 -5.43
N TYR A 41 -0.65 15.34 -6.21
CA TYR A 41 -1.27 14.67 -7.36
C TYR A 41 -2.41 13.73 -6.95
N TYR A 42 -2.22 12.96 -5.88
CA TYR A 42 -3.28 12.12 -5.32
C TYR A 42 -4.52 12.95 -4.92
N ASN A 43 -4.32 14.05 -4.18
CA ASN A 43 -5.40 14.90 -3.70
C ASN A 43 -6.12 15.67 -4.82
N THR A 44 -5.46 15.85 -5.97
CA THR A 44 -6.03 16.51 -7.16
C THR A 44 -6.64 15.53 -8.16
N GLY A 45 -6.66 14.22 -7.85
CA GLY A 45 -7.20 13.18 -8.73
C GLY A 45 -6.28 12.80 -9.89
N ARG A 46 -5.05 13.32 -9.91
CA ARG A 46 -4.01 13.09 -10.92
C ARG A 46 -3.23 11.82 -10.60
N TYR A 47 -3.93 10.68 -10.64
CA TYR A 47 -3.38 9.44 -10.09
C TYR A 47 -2.19 8.90 -10.88
N GLU A 48 -2.16 9.03 -12.21
CA GLU A 48 -1.02 8.55 -13.01
C GLU A 48 0.27 9.33 -12.71
N GLU A 49 0.17 10.65 -12.52
CA GLU A 49 1.33 11.45 -12.13
C GLU A 49 1.77 11.14 -10.70
N ALA A 50 0.82 10.90 -9.79
CA ALA A 50 1.13 10.42 -8.44
C ALA A 50 1.88 9.08 -8.50
N LEU A 51 1.44 8.12 -9.33
CA LEU A 51 2.12 6.83 -9.49
C LEU A 51 3.57 7.00 -9.97
N GLN A 52 3.82 7.89 -10.93
CA GLN A 52 5.18 8.14 -11.42
C GLN A 52 6.08 8.70 -10.31
N VAL A 53 5.59 9.68 -9.56
CA VAL A 53 6.35 10.32 -8.47
C VAL A 53 6.61 9.34 -7.33
N TYR A 54 5.62 8.56 -6.91
CA TYR A 54 5.81 7.58 -5.85
C TYR A 54 6.68 6.40 -6.26
N ARG A 55 6.67 5.99 -7.54
CA ARG A 55 7.63 5.00 -8.06
C ARG A 55 9.05 5.53 -7.96
N GLU A 56 9.27 6.79 -8.34
CA GLU A 56 10.58 7.43 -8.19
C GLU A 56 11.01 7.47 -6.72
N ALA A 57 10.11 7.87 -5.82
CA ALA A 57 10.38 7.85 -4.38
C ALA A 57 10.76 6.44 -3.87
N ALA A 58 10.06 5.41 -4.36
CA ALA A 58 10.35 4.01 -4.00
C ALA A 58 11.71 3.53 -4.53
N THR A 59 12.19 4.06 -5.66
CA THR A 59 13.56 3.75 -6.13
C THR A 59 14.64 4.38 -5.25
N LEU A 60 14.37 5.54 -4.65
CA LEU A 60 15.32 6.21 -3.75
C LEU A 60 15.32 5.61 -2.34
N GLN A 61 14.17 5.09 -1.88
CA GLN A 61 14.02 4.45 -0.58
C GLN A 61 13.23 3.13 -0.73
N PRO A 62 13.89 2.06 -1.21
CA PRO A 62 13.24 0.77 -1.46
C PRO A 62 12.75 0.07 -0.19
N ASP A 63 13.28 0.43 0.97
CA ASP A 63 12.92 -0.18 2.26
C ASP A 63 11.81 0.59 3.00
N SER A 64 11.36 1.72 2.45
CA SER A 64 10.34 2.56 3.09
C SER A 64 8.93 2.04 2.81
N THR A 65 8.34 1.40 3.82
CA THR A 65 6.96 0.91 3.76
C THR A 65 5.95 2.02 3.52
N ASP A 66 6.18 3.21 4.08
CA ASP A 66 5.27 4.33 3.92
C ASP A 66 5.12 4.73 2.44
N ILE A 67 6.22 4.69 1.68
CA ILE A 67 6.21 4.99 0.25
C ILE A 67 5.49 3.88 -0.53
N TRP A 68 5.76 2.62 -0.22
CA TRP A 68 5.08 1.49 -0.86
C TRP A 68 3.58 1.48 -0.57
N LEU A 69 3.18 1.85 0.65
CA LEU A 69 1.79 1.98 1.06
C LEU A 69 1.11 3.14 0.34
N ALA A 70 1.77 4.31 0.23
CA ALA A 70 1.26 5.43 -0.54
C ALA A 70 1.08 5.07 -2.03
N LEU A 71 2.03 4.33 -2.62
CA LEU A 71 1.93 3.82 -3.99
C LEU A 71 0.74 2.87 -4.14
N ALA A 72 0.55 1.93 -3.21
CA ALA A 72 -0.59 1.01 -3.21
C ALA A 72 -1.93 1.75 -3.08
N GLN A 73 -1.99 2.81 -2.24
CA GLN A 73 -3.17 3.64 -2.10
C GLN A 73 -3.51 4.39 -3.38
N VAL A 74 -2.50 4.95 -4.06
CA VAL A 74 -2.70 5.62 -5.36
C VAL A 74 -3.18 4.61 -6.41
N LEU A 75 -2.61 3.40 -6.45
CA LEU A 75 -3.06 2.32 -7.35
C LEU A 75 -4.54 1.98 -7.12
N ALA A 76 -4.97 1.90 -5.86
CA ALA A 76 -6.37 1.64 -5.52
C ALA A 76 -7.29 2.77 -6.02
N MET A 77 -6.88 4.03 -5.87
CA MET A 77 -7.65 5.19 -6.34
C MET A 77 -7.64 5.33 -7.87
N ALA A 78 -6.58 4.89 -8.54
CA ALA A 78 -6.50 4.79 -10.00
C ALA A 78 -7.38 3.66 -10.59
N GLY A 79 -8.11 2.91 -9.76
CA GLY A 79 -8.91 1.75 -10.19
C GLY A 79 -8.11 0.47 -10.42
N ARG A 80 -6.79 0.49 -10.18
CA ARG A 80 -5.88 -0.66 -10.31
C ARG A 80 -5.89 -1.51 -9.03
N SER A 81 -7.09 -1.87 -8.58
CA SER A 81 -7.34 -2.55 -7.30
C SER A 81 -6.59 -3.88 -7.15
N LYS A 82 -6.41 -4.65 -8.24
CA LYS A 82 -5.66 -5.91 -8.23
C LYS A 82 -4.17 -5.70 -7.96
N GLU A 83 -3.57 -4.67 -8.55
CA GLU A 83 -2.17 -4.33 -8.34
C GLU A 83 -1.95 -3.80 -6.91
N ALA A 84 -2.86 -2.95 -6.43
CA ALA A 84 -2.84 -2.44 -5.07
C ALA A 84 -2.93 -3.55 -4.02
N GLU A 85 -3.80 -4.54 -4.24
CA GLU A 85 -3.93 -5.73 -3.39
C GLU A 85 -2.62 -6.51 -3.32
N LYS A 86 -2.06 -6.87 -4.47
CA LYS A 86 -0.79 -7.62 -4.55
C LYS A 86 0.35 -6.88 -3.85
N MET A 87 0.45 -5.57 -4.06
CA MET A 87 1.47 -4.73 -3.43
C MET A 87 1.28 -4.69 -1.91
N THR A 88 0.05 -4.50 -1.44
CA THR A 88 -0.25 -4.41 0.00
C THR A 88 0.03 -5.74 0.71
N LEU A 89 -0.30 -6.87 0.09
CA LEU A 89 0.06 -8.20 0.62
C LEU A 89 1.58 -8.41 0.70
N GLY A 90 2.34 -7.90 -0.28
CA GLY A 90 3.80 -7.93 -0.27
C GLY A 90 4.43 -7.09 0.84
N ILE A 91 3.78 -5.99 1.25
CA ILE A 91 4.21 -5.19 2.41
C ILE A 91 3.97 -5.98 3.70
N ILE A 92 2.78 -6.57 3.84
CA ILE A 92 2.40 -7.33 5.04
C ILE A 92 3.30 -8.56 5.21
N SER A 93 3.68 -9.24 4.13
CA SER A 93 4.59 -10.39 4.23
C SER A 93 5.99 -10.01 4.71
N LYS A 94 6.46 -8.79 4.40
CA LYS A 94 7.77 -8.29 4.85
C LYS A 94 7.77 -7.79 6.29
N GLN A 95 6.76 -7.01 6.69
CA GLN A 95 6.78 -6.29 7.97
C GLN A 95 5.78 -6.81 9.02
N GLY A 96 4.94 -7.79 8.68
CA GLY A 96 4.09 -8.55 9.61
C GLY A 96 2.94 -7.77 10.27
N ASN A 97 3.12 -6.48 10.55
CA ASN A 97 2.19 -5.65 11.30
C ASN A 97 2.11 -4.22 10.73
N CYS A 98 1.18 -4.02 9.78
CA CYS A 98 0.87 -2.72 9.20
C CYS A 98 -0.65 -2.53 9.23
N ILE A 99 -1.15 -1.77 10.22
CA ILE A 99 -2.60 -1.51 10.39
C ILE A 99 -3.18 -0.84 9.14
N GLU A 100 -2.43 0.08 8.56
CA GLU A 100 -2.89 0.85 7.38
C GLU A 100 -2.97 -0.01 6.13
N CYS A 101 -2.15 -1.04 6.03
CA CYS A 101 -2.21 -2.03 4.96
C CYS A 101 -3.51 -2.83 5.04
N TYR A 102 -3.91 -3.26 6.24
CA TYR A 102 -5.19 -3.94 6.45
C TYR A 102 -6.38 -3.01 6.18
N ARG A 103 -6.28 -1.74 6.55
CA ARG A 103 -7.30 -0.72 6.24
C ARG A 103 -7.45 -0.52 4.73
N LEU A 104 -6.35 -0.45 4.00
CA LEU A 104 -6.34 -0.31 2.54
C LEU A 104 -6.93 -1.55 1.85
N LEU A 105 -6.53 -2.77 2.26
CA LEU A 105 -7.11 -4.01 1.75
C LEU A 105 -8.62 -4.05 1.98
N SER A 106 -9.06 -3.74 3.20
CA SER A 106 -10.49 -3.69 3.55
C SER A 106 -11.25 -2.74 2.61
N ALA A 107 -10.69 -1.57 2.32
CA ALA A 107 -11.28 -0.62 1.37
C ALA A 107 -11.32 -1.16 -0.07
N ILE A 108 -10.25 -1.81 -0.53
CA ILE A 108 -10.17 -2.42 -1.87
C ILE A 108 -11.23 -3.50 -2.05
N TYR A 109 -11.37 -4.41 -1.09
CA TYR A 109 -12.35 -5.49 -1.18
C TYR A 109 -13.79 -5.01 -0.96
N SER A 110 -14.01 -4.02 -0.08
CA SER A 110 -15.33 -3.40 0.09
C SER A 110 -15.81 -2.78 -1.23
N LYS A 111 -14.93 -2.09 -1.97
CA LYS A 111 -15.26 -1.60 -3.32
C LYS A 111 -15.54 -2.70 -4.34
N ARG A 112 -14.96 -3.90 -4.19
CA ARG A 112 -15.17 -5.04 -5.08
C ARG A 112 -16.38 -5.90 -4.71
N GLY A 113 -17.05 -5.62 -3.59
CA GLY A 113 -18.21 -6.36 -3.11
C GLY A 113 -17.88 -7.73 -2.50
N ASN A 114 -16.59 -8.07 -2.32
CA ASN A 114 -16.16 -9.39 -1.84
C ASN A 114 -15.82 -9.34 -0.33
N TYR A 115 -16.86 -9.21 0.50
CA TYR A 115 -16.73 -9.07 1.97
C TYR A 115 -16.23 -10.34 2.67
N THR A 116 -16.43 -11.51 2.07
CA THR A 116 -16.10 -12.83 2.64
C THR A 116 -14.60 -13.04 2.74
N GLU A 117 -13.86 -12.60 1.73
CA GLU A 117 -12.41 -12.81 1.59
C GLU A 117 -11.62 -11.96 2.60
N VAL A 118 -12.09 -10.73 2.86
CA VAL A 118 -11.50 -9.81 3.86
C VAL A 118 -11.53 -10.40 5.26
N ARG A 119 -12.68 -10.95 5.68
CA ARG A 119 -12.86 -11.41 7.06
C ARG A 119 -12.02 -12.65 7.35
N VAL A 120 -11.83 -13.51 6.35
CA VAL A 120 -10.93 -14.66 6.45
C VAL A 120 -9.47 -14.20 6.47
N LEU A 121 -9.06 -13.27 5.60
CA LEU A 121 -7.70 -12.73 5.60
C LEU A 121 -7.39 -11.96 6.89
N LEU A 122 -8.25 -11.05 7.34
CA LEU A 122 -8.05 -10.36 8.61
C LEU A 122 -8.10 -11.32 9.80
N GLY A 123 -9.00 -12.31 9.80
CA GLY A 123 -9.05 -13.33 10.86
C GLY A 123 -7.80 -14.21 10.92
N LEU A 124 -7.22 -14.59 9.77
CA LEU A 124 -6.00 -15.38 9.71
C LEU A 124 -4.75 -14.53 10.00
N TRP A 125 -4.80 -13.24 9.65
CA TRP A 125 -3.63 -12.36 9.70
C TRP A 125 -3.54 -11.48 10.95
N CYS A 126 -4.64 -11.24 11.65
CA CYS A 126 -4.69 -10.53 12.93
C CYS A 126 -4.38 -11.46 14.12
N LEU A 127 -4.33 -12.79 13.92
CA LEU A 127 -3.82 -13.71 14.92
C LEU A 127 -2.29 -13.56 15.03
N PRO A 128 -1.74 -13.52 16.26
CA PRO A 128 -0.31 -13.43 16.48
C PRO A 128 0.42 -14.56 15.72
N LEU A 129 1.55 -14.22 15.06
CA LEU A 129 2.32 -15.10 14.17
C LEU A 129 2.56 -16.53 14.69
N LYS A 130 2.58 -16.72 16.02
CA LYS A 130 2.68 -18.03 16.67
C LYS A 130 1.61 -19.04 16.26
N GLU A 131 0.42 -18.60 15.85
CA GLU A 131 -0.67 -19.50 15.47
C GLU A 131 -0.68 -19.86 13.98
N ARG A 132 0.03 -19.11 13.13
CA ARG A 132 0.06 -19.35 11.68
C ARG A 132 0.97 -20.52 11.29
N THR A 133 2.05 -20.75 12.03
CA THR A 133 2.99 -21.85 11.76
C THR A 133 2.47 -23.21 12.21
N GLY A 134 1.37 -23.27 12.97
CA GLY A 134 0.78 -24.53 13.46
C GLY A 134 -0.10 -25.30 12.46
N LYS A 135 -0.33 -24.77 11.24
CA LYS A 135 -1.23 -25.38 10.24
C LYS A 135 -0.57 -25.91 8.96
N SER A 136 0.76 -25.88 8.83
CA SER A 136 1.45 -26.38 7.62
C SER A 136 2.15 -27.73 7.73
N GLU A 137 2.04 -28.47 8.85
CA GLU A 137 2.77 -29.75 9.04
C GLU A 137 1.92 -30.96 9.46
N LYS A 138 0.63 -30.99 9.14
CA LYS A 138 -0.15 -32.24 9.21
C LYS A 138 -1.00 -32.39 7.95
N ASN A 139 -0.41 -32.98 6.91
CA ASN A 139 -1.06 -33.89 5.95
C ASN A 139 -0.13 -34.14 4.75
N ARG A 140 1.07 -34.66 5.02
CA ARG A 140 1.88 -35.43 4.06
C ARG A 140 2.71 -36.43 4.86
N GLU A 141 2.06 -37.50 5.30
CA GLU A 141 2.67 -38.81 5.61
C GLU A 141 1.59 -39.69 6.27
N SER A 142 0.93 -40.49 5.45
CA SER A 142 0.39 -41.81 5.84
C SER A 142 -0.15 -42.53 4.59
N ASP A 143 0.72 -42.67 3.58
CA ASP A 143 0.71 -43.84 2.71
C ASP A 143 2.03 -44.58 3.01
N GLY A 144 1.94 -45.81 3.47
CA GLY A 144 3.10 -46.62 3.82
C GLY A 144 2.75 -47.72 4.80
N GLY A 145 2.19 -48.81 4.27
CA GLY A 145 1.78 -49.97 5.04
C GLY A 145 2.92 -50.70 5.74
N TRP A 146 2.55 -51.49 6.75
CA TRP A 146 3.31 -52.65 7.20
C TRP A 146 2.34 -53.79 7.52
N ALA A 147 2.67 -54.95 6.97
CA ALA A 147 2.02 -56.23 7.16
C ALA A 147 2.51 -56.94 8.45
N LYS A 148 1.75 -57.98 8.83
CA LYS A 148 2.04 -59.05 9.81
C LYS A 148 1.84 -58.63 11.28
N ASP A 149 1.18 -59.40 12.14
CA ASP A 149 1.05 -60.87 12.24
C ASP A 149 -0.39 -61.38 12.34
#